data_AF-A0A8S9G3R7-F1
#
_entry.id   AF-A0A8S9G3R7-F1
#
_cell.length_a   1.000
_cell.length_b   1.000
_cell.length_c   1.000
_cell.angle_alpha   90.00
_cell.angle_beta   90.00
_cell.angle_gamma   90.00
#
_symmetry.space_group_name_H-M   'P 1'
#
loop_
_entity.id
_entity.type
_entity.pdbx_description
1 polymer ?
#
loop_
_entity_poly.entity_id
_entity_poly.type
_entity_poly.pdbx_seq_one_letter_code
_entity_poly.pdbx_strand_id
1 'polypeptide(L)'
;WRNVVITGVGSSLALLLATLAYFSVSRKGFRFSFSNPLHSSSVDLNQNENEESVETTSASESDTEGVDYVSDTVDTSSSTVKAHRITTPVSVDAAQQEALAVLKKLKIIEDDVVADELCTRREYARWLVRLNSLLERNPKHRIVPAVALAGSSVPAFEDVNITDPDFEYIQALAEAGITSSKLSGNDISFHPQNFVSRLDLVNWKAELECDFHPEIMQEISRTKVDYIDTKDLNPDMSLGFYLDFLMGDKSTIRNVFGRIKRFQPSRPVTKAQAAVALTTGKMAKAISEELSRLEAESFSQKAEMEEIRSELLEKGEIRQLWDEKLQVERFRGVEMEELYLSRVDELEQEKVSQLKWFAERLKEKAAIDCQKQLVTSLREDIDEMSQRLTTDESVYMVEHSELQKMLSELQSKLETVLDKRSILEAEVEALRILRTWVEDEAKASQARAKVLEEAGRRWKWNDHS
;
A
#
# COMPACT_ATOMS: atom_id res chain seq x y z
N TRP A 1 -28.70 -33.99 22.23
CA TRP A 1 -27.64 -34.04 21.22
C TRP A 1 -26.79 -32.78 21.35
N ARG A 2 -25.47 -33.00 21.51
CA ARG A 2 -24.30 -32.13 21.25
C ARG A 2 -24.31 -30.62 21.57
N ASN A 3 -23.41 -30.30 22.51
CA ASN A 3 -22.57 -29.11 22.66
C ASN A 3 -22.38 -28.25 21.40
N VAL A 4 -22.38 -26.92 21.59
CA VAL A 4 -21.34 -26.02 21.06
C VAL A 4 -21.09 -24.90 22.09
N VAL A 5 -19.89 -24.91 22.66
CA VAL A 5 -19.25 -23.79 23.36
C VAL A 5 -18.65 -22.89 22.27
N ILE A 6 -18.96 -21.59 22.28
CA ILE A 6 -18.16 -20.57 21.58
C ILE A 6 -17.62 -19.62 22.62
N THR A 7 -16.36 -19.86 22.96
CA THR A 7 -15.40 -18.89 23.48
C THR A 7 -15.36 -17.66 22.58
N GLY A 8 -15.50 -16.46 23.14
CA GLY A 8 -15.56 -15.22 22.38
C GLY A 8 -15.04 -14.01 23.13
N VAL A 9 -13.94 -14.14 23.89
CA VAL A 9 -13.14 -12.99 24.34
C VAL A 9 -11.99 -12.86 23.36
N GLY A 10 -12.14 -12.03 22.33
CA GLY A 10 -11.09 -11.85 21.32
C GLY A 10 -11.44 -10.97 20.12
N SER A 11 -12.71 -10.65 19.90
CA SER A 11 -13.14 -9.85 18.75
C SER A 11 -12.93 -8.34 18.90
N SER A 12 -12.85 -7.81 20.13
CA SER A 12 -12.79 -6.36 20.37
C SER A 12 -11.39 -5.75 20.15
N LEU A 13 -10.31 -6.47 20.51
CA LEU A 13 -8.94 -5.97 20.34
C LEU A 13 -8.46 -6.06 18.88
N ALA A 14 -8.90 -7.10 18.16
CA ALA A 14 -8.56 -7.28 16.74
C ALA A 14 -9.23 -6.23 15.84
N LEU A 15 -10.45 -5.80 16.17
CA LEU A 15 -11.12 -4.70 15.46
C LEU A 15 -10.44 -3.35 15.71
N LEU A 16 -9.98 -3.08 16.95
CA LEU A 16 -9.21 -1.86 17.26
C LEU A 16 -7.81 -1.85 16.62
N LEU A 17 -7.14 -3.01 16.53
CA LEU A 17 -5.85 -3.11 15.84
C LEU A 17 -6.00 -3.04 14.32
N ALA A 18 -7.09 -3.57 13.76
CA ALA A 18 -7.40 -3.47 12.33
C ALA A 18 -7.75 -2.03 11.91
N THR A 19 -8.45 -1.26 12.74
CA THR A 19 -8.72 0.16 12.45
C THR A 19 -7.46 1.01 12.55
N LEU A 20 -6.61 0.79 13.56
CA LEU A 20 -5.31 1.47 13.67
C LEU A 20 -4.35 1.12 12.52
N ALA A 21 -4.36 -0.13 12.04
CA ALA A 21 -3.58 -0.54 10.87
C ALA A 21 -4.13 0.06 9.56
N TYR A 22 -5.46 0.14 9.40
CA TYR A 22 -6.10 0.76 8.23
C TYR A 22 -5.76 2.25 8.10
N PHE A 23 -5.74 2.98 9.22
CA PHE A 23 -5.32 4.40 9.22
C PHE A 23 -3.80 4.59 9.05
N SER A 24 -2.98 3.60 9.43
CA SER A 24 -1.52 3.66 9.30
C SER A 24 -1.04 3.33 7.87
N VAL A 25 -1.77 2.51 7.11
CA VAL A 25 -1.41 2.12 5.73
C VAL A 25 -1.83 3.18 4.69
N SER A 26 -2.70 4.14 5.05
CA SER A 26 -3.11 5.24 4.15
C SER A 26 -2.07 6.38 4.05
N ARG A 27 -0.97 6.35 4.83
CA ARG A 27 0.17 7.26 4.64
C ARG A 27 1.12 6.75 3.55
N LYS A 28 0.62 6.69 2.31
CA LYS A 28 1.50 6.64 1.12
C LYS A 28 0.83 7.32 -0.07
N GLY A 29 1.24 8.58 -0.29
CA GLY A 29 1.31 9.15 -1.64
C GLY A 29 0.18 10.06 -2.08
N PHE A 30 -0.10 11.16 -1.38
CA PHE A 30 -0.54 12.39 -2.05
C PHE A 30 0.43 13.52 -1.71
N ARG A 31 1.40 13.71 -2.61
CA ARG A 31 2.41 14.75 -2.54
C ARG A 31 1.82 15.99 -3.22
N PHE A 32 1.10 16.83 -2.47
CA PHE A 32 0.76 18.16 -2.95
C PHE A 32 2.03 19.01 -2.94
N SER A 33 2.71 19.09 -4.08
CA SER A 33 3.72 20.11 -4.31
C SER A 33 3.02 21.44 -4.57
N PHE A 34 2.78 22.21 -3.51
CA PHE A 34 2.55 23.64 -3.65
C PHE A 34 3.88 24.28 -4.08
N SER A 35 4.06 24.46 -5.38
CA SER A 35 5.06 25.36 -5.92
C SER A 35 4.61 26.80 -5.65
N ASN A 36 5.18 27.42 -4.63
CA ASN A 36 5.11 28.88 -4.45
C ASN A 36 5.98 29.57 -5.50
N PRO A 37 5.44 30.48 -6.33
CA PRO A 37 6.23 31.27 -7.26
C PRO A 37 6.51 32.64 -6.64
N LEU A 38 7.38 32.71 -5.64
CA LEU A 38 7.89 33.99 -5.13
C LEU A 38 9.34 33.79 -4.67
N HIS A 39 10.26 33.80 -5.62
CA HIS A 39 11.62 34.27 -5.37
C HIS A 39 11.89 35.40 -6.37
N SER A 40 11.56 36.60 -5.94
CA SER A 40 12.18 37.81 -6.46
C SER A 40 13.69 37.62 -6.37
N SER A 41 14.39 37.80 -7.49
CA SER A 41 15.84 37.90 -7.52
C SER A 41 16.25 39.09 -6.65
N SER A 42 16.78 38.79 -5.47
CA SER A 42 17.57 39.74 -4.70
C SER A 42 18.83 40.02 -5.51
N VAL A 43 19.01 41.31 -5.78
CA VAL A 43 20.22 41.97 -6.24
C VAL A 43 21.39 41.55 -5.34
N ASP A 44 22.39 40.87 -5.91
CA ASP A 44 23.69 40.68 -5.26
C ASP A 44 24.60 41.85 -5.64
N LEU A 45 24.78 42.74 -4.67
CA LEU A 45 25.86 43.70 -4.56
C LEU A 45 26.73 43.25 -3.37
N ASN A 46 28.01 43.01 -3.63
CA ASN A 46 29.20 43.16 -2.76
C ASN A 46 30.33 42.35 -3.41
N GLN A 47 31.31 42.93 -4.10
CA GLN A 47 32.43 43.78 -3.63
C GLN A 47 33.40 43.07 -2.66
N ASN A 48 34.55 42.70 -3.23
CA ASN A 48 35.95 42.64 -2.76
C ASN A 48 36.29 42.08 -1.37
N GLU A 49 37.28 41.17 -1.35
CA GLU A 49 38.66 41.47 -0.93
C GLU A 49 39.63 40.32 -1.33
N ASN A 50 40.75 40.73 -1.96
CA ASN A 50 42.17 40.30 -1.90
C ASN A 50 42.53 38.81 -1.71
N GLU A 51 43.58 38.21 -2.26
CA GLU A 51 44.83 38.55 -2.98
C GLU A 51 45.22 37.22 -3.69
N GLU A 52 45.90 37.15 -4.83
CA GLU A 52 47.34 37.37 -4.96
C GLU A 52 47.72 37.35 -6.46
N SER A 53 48.56 38.31 -6.85
CA SER A 53 49.15 38.49 -8.17
C SER A 53 50.24 37.46 -8.50
N VAL A 54 50.48 37.19 -9.79
CA VAL A 54 51.76 37.44 -10.49
C VAL A 54 51.60 37.07 -11.98
N GLU A 55 51.89 38.05 -12.84
CA GLU A 55 52.06 37.92 -14.29
C GLU A 55 53.26 36.99 -14.62
N THR A 56 53.32 36.43 -15.84
CA THR A 56 54.24 36.91 -16.91
C THR A 56 54.29 35.88 -18.06
N THR A 57 54.15 36.40 -19.28
CA THR A 57 54.79 35.99 -20.55
C THR A 57 54.41 34.71 -21.30
N SER A 58 53.92 34.98 -22.52
CA SER A 58 54.57 34.64 -23.81
C SER A 58 53.95 33.54 -24.67
N ALA A 59 53.58 34.02 -25.85
CA ALA A 59 53.23 33.30 -27.06
C ALA A 59 54.35 32.40 -27.56
N SER A 60 53.97 31.30 -28.20
CA SER A 60 54.64 30.81 -29.40
C SER A 60 53.75 29.79 -30.11
N GLU A 61 53.35 30.16 -31.31
CA GLU A 61 52.84 29.32 -32.38
C GLU A 61 53.83 28.19 -32.69
N SER A 62 53.34 27.03 -33.11
CA SER A 62 53.98 26.27 -34.20
C SER A 62 52.99 25.25 -34.77
N ASP A 63 52.54 25.57 -35.98
CA ASP A 63 52.04 24.63 -36.96
C ASP A 63 53.04 23.48 -37.17
N THR A 64 52.52 22.29 -37.46
CA THR A 64 53.07 21.47 -38.55
C THR A 64 52.00 20.50 -39.04
N GLU A 65 51.54 20.75 -40.26
CA GLU A 65 50.80 19.81 -41.09
C GLU A 65 51.68 18.59 -41.42
N GLY A 66 51.07 17.41 -41.41
CA GLY A 66 51.59 16.20 -42.03
C GLY A 66 50.47 15.55 -42.83
N VAL A 67 50.38 15.91 -44.11
CA VAL A 67 49.56 15.24 -45.11
C VAL A 67 50.34 14.02 -45.59
N ASP A 68 49.73 12.84 -45.57
CA ASP A 68 50.13 11.76 -46.47
C ASP A 68 48.90 11.11 -47.10
N TYR A 69 48.96 11.00 -48.42
CA TYR A 69 47.92 10.55 -49.34
C TYR A 69 48.53 9.37 -50.09
N VAL A 70 48.13 8.12 -49.81
CA VAL A 70 48.22 7.02 -50.78
C VAL A 70 47.09 6.01 -50.54
N SER A 71 46.31 5.80 -51.60
CA SER A 71 45.38 4.68 -51.83
C SER A 71 46.18 3.47 -52.32
N ASP A 72 45.89 2.24 -51.87
CA ASP A 72 45.08 1.26 -52.62
C ASP A 72 45.09 -0.16 -52.04
N THR A 73 44.01 -0.89 -52.33
CA THR A 73 43.82 -2.36 -52.39
C THR A 73 43.63 -3.22 -51.12
N VAL A 74 42.34 -3.50 -50.85
CA VAL A 74 41.66 -4.78 -50.51
C VAL A 74 42.45 -5.92 -49.85
N ASP A 75 42.09 -6.30 -48.61
CA ASP A 75 41.57 -7.65 -48.30
C ASP A 75 41.01 -7.80 -46.87
N THR A 76 40.09 -8.74 -46.73
CA THR A 76 39.22 -9.02 -45.57
C THR A 76 39.96 -9.54 -44.33
N SER A 77 39.79 -8.90 -43.17
CA SER A 77 39.59 -9.59 -41.87
C SER A 77 39.42 -8.62 -40.69
N SER A 78 38.55 -9.02 -39.77
CA SER A 78 38.17 -8.33 -38.54
C SER A 78 39.34 -7.96 -37.61
N SER A 79 39.41 -6.69 -37.18
CA SER A 79 39.81 -6.39 -35.80
C SER A 79 39.26 -5.03 -35.33
N THR A 80 38.68 -5.06 -34.14
CA THR A 80 38.09 -3.94 -33.41
C THR A 80 39.16 -2.99 -32.88
N VAL A 81 39.14 -1.73 -33.30
CA VAL A 81 39.77 -0.63 -32.54
C VAL A 81 38.77 0.51 -32.44
N LYS A 82 38.08 0.59 -31.30
CA LYS A 82 37.25 1.74 -30.91
C LYS A 82 38.16 2.93 -30.63
N ALA A 83 38.41 3.74 -31.65
CA ALA A 83 38.92 5.09 -31.45
C ALA A 83 37.86 5.88 -30.66
N HIS A 84 38.12 6.11 -29.38
CA HIS A 84 37.35 7.04 -28.57
C HIS A 84 37.59 8.45 -29.12
N ARG A 85 36.73 8.88 -30.06
CA ARG A 85 36.67 10.28 -30.47
C ARG A 85 36.19 11.07 -29.25
N ILE A 86 37.10 11.87 -28.69
CA ILE A 86 36.77 12.86 -27.68
C ILE A 86 35.89 13.90 -28.39
N THR A 87 34.58 13.77 -28.26
CA THR A 87 33.62 14.79 -28.70
C THR A 87 33.59 15.84 -27.60
N THR A 88 34.46 16.84 -27.69
CA THR A 88 34.26 18.09 -26.95
C THR A 88 32.90 18.66 -27.40
N PRO A 89 31.95 18.91 -26.47
CA PRO A 89 30.65 19.47 -26.82
C PRO A 89 30.89 20.81 -27.51
N VAL A 90 30.43 20.91 -28.76
CA VAL A 90 30.49 22.17 -29.51
C VAL A 90 29.54 23.12 -28.82
N SER A 91 30.05 24.26 -28.34
CA SER A 91 29.21 25.30 -27.75
C SER A 91 28.17 25.76 -28.79
N VAL A 92 26.89 25.53 -28.49
CA VAL A 92 25.77 25.93 -29.33
C VAL A 92 25.63 27.45 -29.26
N ASP A 93 25.63 28.13 -30.41
CA ASP A 93 25.50 29.58 -30.46
C ASP A 93 24.08 30.06 -30.13
N ALA A 94 23.93 31.36 -29.85
CA ALA A 94 22.63 31.93 -29.44
C ALA A 94 21.55 31.79 -30.53
N ALA A 95 21.91 31.89 -31.81
CA ALA A 95 20.97 31.79 -32.93
C ALA A 95 20.46 30.35 -33.09
N GLN A 96 21.31 29.36 -32.85
CA GLN A 96 20.97 27.94 -32.82
C GLN A 96 20.01 27.59 -31.68
N GLN A 97 20.24 28.16 -30.48
CA GLN A 97 19.33 27.97 -29.35
C GLN A 97 17.97 28.64 -29.59
N GLU A 98 17.95 29.84 -30.15
CA GLU A 98 16.74 30.55 -30.54
C GLU A 98 15.94 29.77 -31.58
N ALA A 99 16.60 29.27 -32.64
CA ALA A 99 15.95 28.48 -33.68
C ALA A 99 15.27 27.23 -33.12
N LEU A 100 15.94 26.50 -32.21
CA LEU A 100 15.35 25.35 -31.52
C LEU A 100 14.15 25.77 -30.65
N ALA A 101 14.28 26.83 -29.87
CA ALA A 101 13.20 27.32 -29.00
C ALA A 101 11.96 27.72 -29.80
N VAL A 102 12.14 28.39 -30.94
CA VAL A 102 11.06 28.76 -31.86
C VAL A 102 10.34 27.53 -32.39
N LEU A 103 11.08 26.53 -32.89
CA LEU A 103 10.47 25.31 -33.41
C LEU A 103 9.76 24.48 -32.32
N LYS A 104 10.25 24.50 -31.07
CA LYS A 104 9.55 23.90 -29.91
C LYS A 104 8.27 24.65 -29.58
N LYS A 105 8.29 25.98 -29.54
CA LYS A 105 7.11 26.83 -29.32
C LYS A 105 6.03 26.57 -30.39
N LEU A 106 6.44 26.32 -31.63
CA LEU A 106 5.55 25.96 -32.74
C LEU A 106 5.16 24.47 -32.77
N LYS A 107 5.66 23.64 -31.83
CA LYS A 107 5.43 22.18 -31.76
C LYS A 107 5.82 21.42 -33.03
N ILE A 108 6.83 21.90 -33.74
CA ILE A 108 7.36 21.26 -34.94
C ILE A 108 8.36 20.17 -34.55
N ILE A 109 9.22 20.48 -33.58
CA ILE A 109 10.18 19.58 -32.97
C ILE A 109 9.76 19.21 -31.55
N GLU A 110 10.26 18.09 -31.06
CA GLU A 110 9.97 17.58 -29.73
C GLU A 110 10.66 18.40 -28.61
N ASP A 111 10.02 18.50 -27.44
CA ASP A 111 10.49 19.35 -26.34
C ASP A 111 11.81 18.85 -25.71
N ASP A 112 12.07 17.55 -25.78
CA ASP A 112 13.24 16.85 -25.24
C ASP A 112 14.47 16.89 -26.16
N VAL A 113 14.35 17.48 -27.36
CA VAL A 113 15.47 17.60 -28.31
C VAL A 113 16.64 18.38 -27.71
N VAL A 114 17.82 17.75 -27.75
CA VAL A 114 19.11 18.32 -27.33
C VAL A 114 19.84 18.88 -28.56
N ALA A 115 20.48 20.05 -28.40
CA ALA A 115 20.99 20.86 -29.50
C ALA A 115 22.26 20.31 -30.18
N ASP A 116 23.20 19.77 -29.39
CA ASP A 116 24.53 19.31 -29.83
C ASP A 116 24.54 17.89 -30.42
N GLU A 117 23.43 17.16 -30.30
CA GLU A 117 23.26 15.85 -30.91
C GLU A 117 23.21 15.91 -32.44
N LEU A 118 23.62 14.82 -33.10
CA LEU A 118 23.50 14.69 -34.54
C LEU A 118 22.05 14.40 -34.94
N CYS A 119 21.60 15.04 -36.02
CA CYS A 119 20.25 14.87 -36.54
C CYS A 119 20.20 13.67 -37.50
N THR A 120 19.25 12.77 -37.27
CA THR A 120 18.97 11.64 -38.17
C THR A 120 18.15 12.09 -39.38
N ARG A 121 18.23 11.33 -40.48
CA ARG A 121 17.44 11.59 -41.69
C ARG A 121 15.94 11.58 -41.41
N ARG A 122 15.46 10.69 -40.53
CA ARG A 122 14.04 10.62 -40.16
C ARG A 122 13.58 11.82 -39.33
N GLU A 123 14.39 12.28 -38.37
CA GLU A 123 14.10 13.49 -37.59
C GLU A 123 14.02 14.70 -38.50
N TYR A 124 15.01 14.89 -39.38
CA TYR A 124 15.00 16.02 -40.30
C TYR A 124 13.81 15.98 -41.27
N ALA A 125 13.49 14.79 -41.80
CA ALA A 125 12.32 14.61 -42.66
C ALA A 125 11.01 14.98 -41.96
N ARG A 126 10.82 14.48 -40.73
CA ARG A 126 9.66 14.80 -39.89
C ARG A 126 9.54 16.30 -39.66
N TRP A 127 10.62 16.95 -39.24
CA TRP A 127 10.61 18.38 -38.92
C TRP A 127 10.38 19.24 -40.16
N LEU A 128 10.98 18.89 -41.31
CA LEU A 128 10.83 19.61 -42.56
C LEU A 128 9.38 19.55 -43.08
N VAL A 129 8.79 18.36 -43.10
CA VAL A 129 7.40 18.17 -43.56
C VAL A 129 6.40 18.80 -42.59
N ARG A 130 6.60 18.68 -41.26
CA ARG A 130 5.75 19.34 -40.26
C ARG A 130 5.80 20.86 -40.41
N LEU A 131 6.99 21.43 -40.55
CA LEU A 131 7.16 22.87 -40.76
C LEU A 131 6.45 23.33 -42.03
N ASN A 132 6.69 22.66 -43.15
CA ASN A 132 6.11 23.01 -44.44
C ASN A 132 4.57 22.88 -44.41
N SER A 133 4.03 21.76 -43.95
CA SER A 133 2.58 21.54 -43.88
C SER A 133 1.86 22.53 -42.96
N LEU A 134 2.50 22.96 -41.87
CA LEU A 134 1.93 23.92 -40.92
C LEU A 134 1.95 25.37 -41.46
N LEU A 135 3.05 25.77 -42.10
CA LEU A 135 3.34 27.18 -42.38
C LEU A 135 3.23 27.56 -43.86
N GLU A 136 3.45 26.63 -44.79
CA GLU A 136 3.42 26.92 -46.22
C GLU A 136 1.97 27.14 -46.70
N ARG A 137 1.71 28.34 -47.20
CA ARG A 137 0.38 28.76 -47.67
C ARG A 137 0.25 28.60 -49.19
N ASN A 138 1.36 28.61 -49.92
CA ASN A 138 1.34 28.43 -51.36
C ASN A 138 1.17 26.94 -51.71
N PRO A 139 0.05 26.55 -52.36
CA PRO A 139 -0.19 25.14 -52.69
C PRO A 139 0.85 24.53 -53.62
N LYS A 140 1.66 25.34 -54.32
CA LYS A 140 2.76 24.86 -55.17
C LYS A 140 3.92 24.23 -54.38
N HIS A 141 4.20 24.74 -53.19
CA HIS A 141 5.33 24.30 -52.34
C HIS A 141 4.88 23.50 -51.13
N ARG A 142 3.57 23.38 -50.91
CA ARG A 142 3.01 22.71 -49.74
C ARG A 142 2.99 21.20 -49.93
N ILE A 143 3.70 20.49 -49.08
CA ILE A 143 3.61 19.05 -48.92
C ILE A 143 2.43 18.71 -48.02
N VAL A 144 1.57 17.81 -48.50
CA VAL A 144 0.47 17.25 -47.70
C VAL A 144 0.72 15.75 -47.59
N PRO A 145 0.99 15.21 -46.38
CA PRO A 145 1.15 13.78 -46.19
C PRO A 145 -0.10 13.00 -46.62
N ALA A 146 -0.07 12.39 -47.81
CA ALA A 146 -1.24 11.75 -48.43
C ALA A 146 -1.67 10.46 -47.71
N VAL A 147 -0.76 9.81 -46.99
CA VAL A 147 -1.02 8.60 -46.19
C VAL A 147 -2.09 8.85 -45.13
N ALA A 148 -2.12 10.06 -44.55
CA ALA A 148 -3.15 10.46 -43.59
C ALA A 148 -4.56 10.59 -44.21
N LEU A 149 -4.66 10.66 -45.55
CA LEU A 149 -5.90 10.90 -46.28
C LEU A 149 -6.43 9.64 -47.01
N ALA A 150 -5.57 8.76 -47.51
CA ALA A 150 -5.95 7.69 -48.45
C ALA A 150 -5.79 6.25 -47.94
N GLY A 151 -5.20 6.02 -46.75
CA GLY A 151 -5.21 4.74 -46.04
C GLY A 151 -4.46 3.55 -46.68
N SER A 152 -4.01 3.65 -47.94
CA SER A 152 -3.19 2.65 -48.61
C SER A 152 -2.23 3.34 -49.59
N SER A 153 -0.99 3.54 -49.17
CA SER A 153 0.12 4.02 -50.01
C SER A 153 1.13 2.89 -50.19
N VAL A 154 1.62 2.72 -51.42
CA VAL A 154 2.74 1.81 -51.69
C VAL A 154 3.99 2.44 -51.06
N PRO A 155 4.71 1.75 -50.14
CA PRO A 155 5.92 2.30 -49.54
C PRO A 155 6.93 2.71 -50.62
N ALA A 156 7.41 3.95 -50.55
CA ALA A 156 8.39 4.46 -51.49
C ALA A 156 9.78 3.82 -51.32
N PHE A 157 10.05 3.26 -50.14
CA PHE A 157 11.33 2.67 -49.73
C PHE A 157 11.14 1.25 -49.19
N GLU A 158 12.11 0.36 -49.40
CA GLU A 158 12.07 -1.02 -48.87
C GLU A 158 12.32 -1.09 -47.36
N ASP A 159 13.15 -0.18 -46.85
CA ASP A 159 13.61 -0.16 -45.47
C ASP A 159 12.71 0.66 -44.54
N VAL A 160 11.63 1.25 -45.06
CA VAL A 160 10.63 2.00 -44.29
C VAL A 160 9.24 1.42 -44.53
N ASN A 161 8.63 0.86 -43.49
CA ASN A 161 7.32 0.22 -43.56
C ASN A 161 6.22 1.14 -43.02
N ILE A 162 4.95 0.77 -43.27
CA ILE A 162 3.76 1.52 -42.84
C ILE A 162 3.66 1.66 -41.31
N THR A 163 4.30 0.76 -40.54
CA THR A 163 4.29 0.80 -39.07
C THR A 163 5.36 1.70 -38.46
N ASP A 164 6.26 2.25 -39.27
CA ASP A 164 7.27 3.19 -38.81
C ASP A 164 6.60 4.50 -38.35
N PRO A 165 6.96 5.06 -37.17
CA PRO A 165 6.28 6.23 -36.63
C PRO A 165 6.48 7.50 -37.47
N ASP A 166 7.49 7.53 -38.35
CA ASP A 166 7.72 8.64 -39.28
C ASP A 166 7.33 8.30 -40.73
N PHE A 167 6.65 7.16 -40.95
CA PHE A 167 6.29 6.69 -42.28
C PHE A 167 5.58 7.79 -43.09
N GLU A 168 4.61 8.49 -42.49
CA GLU A 168 3.84 9.53 -43.17
C GLU A 168 4.71 10.68 -43.70
N TYR A 169 5.74 11.09 -42.94
CA TYR A 169 6.61 12.21 -43.32
C TYR A 169 7.64 11.77 -44.37
N ILE A 170 8.23 10.59 -44.18
CA ILE A 170 9.21 10.04 -45.12
C ILE A 170 8.55 9.75 -46.46
N GLN A 171 7.37 9.15 -46.45
CA GLN A 171 6.57 8.89 -47.64
C GLN A 171 6.20 10.20 -48.35
N ALA A 172 5.77 11.23 -47.61
CA ALA A 172 5.39 12.52 -48.20
C ALA A 172 6.56 13.21 -48.93
N LEU A 173 7.79 13.11 -48.41
CA LEU A 173 8.97 13.64 -49.09
C LEU A 173 9.29 12.90 -50.40
N ALA A 174 9.11 11.58 -50.41
CA ALA A 174 9.34 10.76 -51.61
C ALA A 174 8.28 11.04 -52.68
N GLU A 175 7.01 11.16 -52.28
CA GLU A 175 5.90 11.50 -53.17
C GLU A 175 6.03 12.93 -53.74
N ALA A 176 6.60 13.85 -52.96
CA ALA A 176 6.94 15.20 -53.42
C ALA A 176 8.16 15.24 -54.35
N GLY A 177 8.86 14.11 -54.57
CA GLY A 177 10.03 14.02 -55.43
C GLY A 177 11.33 14.57 -54.82
N ILE A 178 11.32 14.96 -53.54
CA ILE A 178 12.47 15.55 -52.84
C ILE A 178 13.55 14.51 -52.50
N THR A 179 13.11 13.26 -52.33
CA THR A 179 14.01 12.13 -52.06
C THR A 179 13.84 11.08 -53.16
N SER A 180 14.97 10.66 -53.74
CA SER A 180 14.97 9.59 -54.73
C SER A 180 14.50 8.29 -54.10
N SER A 181 13.52 7.66 -54.73
CA SER A 181 12.86 6.45 -54.22
C SER A 181 12.39 5.59 -55.40
N LYS A 182 11.78 4.43 -55.10
CA LYS A 182 11.16 3.57 -56.13
C LYS A 182 10.17 4.33 -57.03
N LEU A 183 9.51 5.35 -56.49
CA LEU A 183 8.57 6.20 -57.23
C LEU A 183 9.28 7.03 -58.32
N SER A 184 10.55 7.34 -58.12
CA SER A 184 11.40 8.05 -59.08
C SER A 184 12.12 7.11 -60.06
N GLY A 185 11.90 5.79 -59.98
CA GLY A 185 12.57 4.79 -60.82
C GLY A 185 13.96 4.35 -60.36
N ASN A 186 14.46 4.88 -59.23
CA ASN A 186 15.71 4.49 -58.61
C ASN A 186 15.43 3.69 -57.34
N ASP A 187 15.87 2.43 -57.28
CA ASP A 187 15.66 1.58 -56.11
C ASP A 187 16.73 1.86 -55.04
N ILE A 188 16.51 2.91 -54.25
CA ILE A 188 17.42 3.39 -53.21
C ILE A 188 16.72 3.31 -51.86
N SER A 189 17.40 2.78 -50.84
CA SER A 189 16.92 2.76 -49.46
C SER A 189 17.03 4.14 -48.79
N PHE A 190 16.09 4.48 -47.90
CA PHE A 190 16.06 5.79 -47.25
C PHE A 190 17.12 5.93 -46.14
N HIS A 191 17.44 4.83 -45.46
CA HIS A 191 18.30 4.74 -44.29
C HIS A 191 17.91 5.70 -43.15
N PRO A 192 16.75 5.50 -42.50
CA PRO A 192 16.17 6.46 -41.55
C PRO A 192 17.05 6.75 -40.32
N GLN A 193 17.90 5.79 -39.92
CA GLN A 193 18.79 5.89 -38.76
C GLN A 193 20.14 6.56 -39.08
N ASN A 194 20.45 6.77 -40.36
CA ASN A 194 21.68 7.49 -40.72
C ASN A 194 21.53 8.98 -40.42
N PHE A 195 22.64 9.63 -40.09
CA PHE A 195 22.66 11.07 -39.89
C PHE A 195 22.44 11.81 -41.21
N VAL A 196 21.69 12.92 -41.16
CA VAL A 196 21.48 13.78 -42.31
C VAL A 196 22.80 14.46 -42.69
N SER A 197 23.17 14.36 -43.96
CA SER A 197 24.36 15.00 -44.48
C SER A 197 24.12 16.50 -44.75
N ARG A 198 25.18 17.30 -44.79
CA ARG A 198 25.07 18.72 -45.17
C ARG A 198 24.43 18.90 -46.55
N LEU A 199 24.77 18.02 -47.50
CA LEU A 199 24.21 18.05 -48.83
C LEU A 199 22.72 17.73 -48.83
N ASP A 200 22.29 16.65 -48.15
CA ASP A 200 20.87 16.28 -48.06
C ASP A 200 20.05 17.39 -47.39
N LEU A 201 20.57 17.96 -46.29
CA LEU A 201 19.90 19.04 -45.57
C LEU A 201 19.59 20.23 -46.50
N VAL A 202 20.60 20.66 -47.27
CA VAL A 202 20.48 21.81 -48.18
C VAL A 202 19.61 21.45 -49.37
N ASN A 203 19.82 20.28 -49.99
CA ASN A 203 19.05 19.85 -51.15
C ASN A 203 17.55 19.78 -50.83
N TRP A 204 17.18 19.08 -49.77
CA TRP A 204 15.76 18.86 -49.44
C TRP A 204 15.04 20.15 -49.11
N LYS A 205 15.71 21.07 -48.41
CA LYS A 205 15.13 22.39 -48.11
C LYS A 205 15.01 23.24 -49.36
N ALA A 206 16.08 23.32 -50.16
CA ALA A 206 16.12 24.19 -51.33
C ALA A 206 15.10 23.76 -52.40
N GLU A 207 14.87 22.47 -52.59
CA GLU A 207 13.86 21.96 -53.53
C GLU A 207 12.42 22.30 -53.12
N LEU A 208 12.16 22.47 -51.82
CA LEU A 208 10.86 22.94 -51.33
C LEU A 208 10.70 24.45 -51.44
N GLU A 209 11.76 25.19 -51.14
CA GLU A 209 11.70 26.65 -51.12
C GLU A 209 11.89 27.27 -52.51
N CYS A 210 12.66 26.68 -53.41
CA CYS A 210 13.02 27.30 -54.67
C CYS A 210 12.09 26.86 -55.80
N ASP A 211 11.70 27.80 -56.64
CA ASP A 211 10.99 27.50 -57.88
C ASP A 211 11.99 26.97 -58.91
N PHE A 212 11.66 25.86 -59.58
CA PHE A 212 12.45 25.36 -60.69
C PHE A 212 11.91 25.93 -62.01
N HIS A 213 12.73 26.71 -62.73
CA HIS A 213 12.40 27.25 -64.05
C HIS A 213 13.51 26.86 -65.04
N PRO A 214 13.21 26.60 -66.32
CA PRO A 214 14.20 26.11 -67.28
C PRO A 214 15.39 27.06 -67.48
N GLU A 215 15.19 28.36 -67.26
CA GLU A 215 16.26 29.38 -67.26
C GLU A 215 17.29 29.16 -66.14
N ILE A 216 16.83 28.70 -64.97
CA ILE A 216 17.69 28.41 -63.82
C ILE A 216 18.63 27.24 -64.14
N MET A 217 18.18 26.24 -64.90
CA MET A 217 19.05 25.13 -65.29
C MET A 217 20.22 25.60 -66.18
N GLN A 218 20.00 26.60 -67.04
CA GLN A 218 21.07 27.23 -67.80
C GLN A 218 22.00 28.04 -66.88
N GLU A 219 21.46 28.72 -65.89
CA GLU A 219 22.25 29.48 -64.90
C GLU A 219 23.12 28.57 -64.03
N ILE A 220 22.58 27.45 -63.54
CA ILE A 220 23.31 26.41 -62.80
C ILE A 220 24.48 25.89 -63.63
N SER A 221 24.26 25.58 -64.91
CA SER A 221 25.33 25.09 -65.80
C SER A 221 26.47 26.10 -66.01
N ARG A 222 26.22 27.40 -65.84
CA ARG A 222 27.20 28.49 -65.95
C ARG A 222 27.80 28.89 -64.61
N THR A 223 27.19 28.48 -63.51
CA THR A 223 27.54 28.92 -62.16
C THR A 223 28.80 28.22 -61.70
N LYS A 224 29.84 29.00 -61.43
CA LYS A 224 31.07 28.49 -60.82
C LYS A 224 30.96 28.63 -59.32
N VAL A 225 30.91 27.50 -58.64
CA VAL A 225 30.82 27.44 -57.17
C VAL A 225 32.21 27.58 -56.54
N ASP A 226 32.32 28.40 -55.50
CA ASP A 226 33.59 28.78 -54.87
C ASP A 226 34.09 27.81 -53.78
N TYR A 227 33.40 26.69 -53.54
CA TYR A 227 33.83 25.69 -52.56
C TYR A 227 34.90 24.75 -53.13
N ILE A 228 35.87 24.39 -52.29
CA ILE A 228 37.07 23.63 -52.69
C ILE A 228 36.72 22.19 -53.09
N ASP A 229 35.73 21.58 -52.42
CA ASP A 229 35.43 20.15 -52.41
C ASP A 229 34.10 19.78 -53.09
N THR A 230 33.58 20.66 -53.95
CA THR A 230 32.28 20.46 -54.64
C THR A 230 32.41 20.24 -56.14
N LYS A 231 33.65 20.08 -56.66
CA LYS A 231 33.93 19.96 -58.11
C LYS A 231 33.47 18.63 -58.70
N ASP A 232 33.38 17.58 -57.88
CA ASP A 232 33.01 16.22 -58.29
C ASP A 232 31.53 15.88 -57.97
N LEU A 233 30.72 16.87 -57.57
CA LEU A 233 29.30 16.65 -57.30
C LEU A 233 28.54 16.39 -58.60
N ASN A 234 27.75 15.32 -58.63
CA ASN A 234 26.83 15.06 -59.72
C ASN A 234 25.71 16.13 -59.74
N PRO A 235 25.61 16.96 -60.80
CA PRO A 235 24.64 18.07 -60.85
C PRO A 235 23.19 17.60 -60.71
N ASP A 236 22.86 16.39 -61.16
CA ASP A 236 21.50 15.85 -61.08
C ASP A 236 21.09 15.50 -59.65
N MET A 237 22.05 15.13 -58.80
CA MET A 237 21.81 14.78 -57.38
C MET A 237 22.05 15.94 -56.41
N SER A 238 22.60 17.06 -56.90
CA SER A 238 22.92 18.24 -56.10
C SER A 238 22.20 19.49 -56.60
N LEU A 239 21.03 19.32 -57.22
CA LEU A 239 20.26 20.42 -57.78
C LEU A 239 19.93 21.47 -56.71
N GLY A 240 19.41 21.04 -55.56
CA GLY A 240 19.06 21.94 -54.46
C GLY A 240 20.27 22.71 -53.89
N PHE A 241 21.47 22.13 -53.89
CA PHE A 241 22.70 22.82 -53.51
C PHE A 241 23.01 24.01 -54.43
N TYR A 242 22.86 23.85 -55.75
CA TYR A 242 23.05 24.97 -56.67
C TYR A 242 21.94 26.02 -56.55
N LEU A 243 20.69 25.59 -56.34
CA LEU A 243 19.58 26.50 -56.05
C LEU A 243 19.86 27.33 -54.79
N ASP A 244 20.32 26.69 -53.72
CA ASP A 244 20.71 27.36 -52.48
C ASP A 244 21.86 28.35 -52.68
N PHE A 245 22.87 27.96 -53.47
CA PHE A 245 23.98 28.84 -53.80
C PHE A 245 23.53 30.11 -54.55
N LEU A 246 22.60 29.98 -55.50
CA LEU A 246 22.04 31.11 -56.25
C LEU A 246 21.22 32.07 -55.37
N MET A 247 20.71 31.62 -54.21
CA MET A 247 20.03 32.49 -53.25
C MET A 247 20.96 33.49 -52.53
N GLY A 248 22.29 33.35 -52.66
CA GLY A 248 23.26 34.31 -52.13
C GLY A 248 23.20 34.45 -50.61
N ASP A 249 22.91 35.65 -50.11
CA ASP A 249 22.81 35.92 -48.66
C ASP A 249 21.63 35.21 -47.99
N LYS A 250 20.63 34.76 -48.75
CA LYS A 250 19.51 33.96 -48.23
C LYS A 250 19.79 32.46 -48.23
N SER A 251 20.98 32.04 -48.65
CA SER A 251 21.36 30.62 -48.73
C SER A 251 21.36 29.97 -47.34
N THR A 252 20.84 28.75 -47.29
CA THR A 252 20.88 27.86 -46.13
C THR A 252 22.32 27.60 -45.72
N ILE A 253 23.23 27.40 -46.68
CA ILE A 253 24.64 27.15 -46.38
C ILE A 253 25.26 28.31 -45.59
N ARG A 254 25.01 29.55 -46.02
CA ARG A 254 25.57 30.74 -45.38
C ARG A 254 24.93 31.03 -44.02
N ASN A 255 23.63 30.76 -43.87
CA ASN A 255 22.92 30.95 -42.61
C ASN A 255 23.27 29.90 -41.55
N VAL A 256 23.44 28.63 -41.96
CA VAL A 256 23.68 27.52 -41.02
C VAL A 256 25.15 27.33 -40.70
N PHE A 257 26.02 27.42 -41.71
CA PHE A 257 27.46 27.11 -41.57
C PHE A 257 28.34 28.35 -41.62
N GLY A 258 27.78 29.53 -41.90
CA GLY A 258 28.54 30.77 -42.03
C GLY A 258 29.43 30.77 -43.27
N ARG A 259 30.55 31.50 -43.18
CA ARG A 259 31.52 31.61 -44.28
C ARG A 259 32.46 30.41 -44.28
N ILE A 260 32.17 29.40 -45.11
CA ILE A 260 33.03 28.23 -45.30
C ILE A 260 33.65 28.22 -46.70
N LYS A 261 34.88 27.72 -46.83
CA LYS A 261 35.51 27.43 -48.13
C LYS A 261 35.44 25.95 -48.51
N ARG A 262 35.24 25.07 -47.53
CA ARG A 262 35.11 23.62 -47.69
C ARG A 262 33.74 23.21 -47.17
N PHE A 263 32.87 22.70 -48.04
CA PHE A 263 31.49 22.40 -47.71
C PHE A 263 31.34 21.08 -46.95
N GLN A 264 32.11 20.06 -47.34
CA GLN A 264 32.06 18.68 -46.84
C GLN A 264 30.66 18.07 -47.02
N PRO A 265 30.24 17.75 -48.26
CA PRO A 265 28.88 17.32 -48.58
C PRO A 265 28.35 16.17 -47.70
N SER A 266 29.21 15.19 -47.38
CA SER A 266 28.87 13.99 -46.60
C SER A 266 28.93 14.17 -45.08
N ARG A 267 29.33 15.35 -44.57
CA ARG A 267 29.46 15.57 -43.13
C ARG A 267 28.08 15.59 -42.46
N PRO A 268 27.88 14.92 -41.31
CA PRO A 268 26.62 14.96 -40.59
C PRO A 268 26.35 16.33 -39.95
N VAL A 269 25.07 16.63 -39.75
CA VAL A 269 24.59 17.91 -39.20
C VAL A 269 24.05 17.74 -37.79
N THR A 270 24.25 18.74 -36.92
CA THR A 270 23.65 18.74 -35.57
C THR A 270 22.17 19.15 -35.59
N LYS A 271 21.40 18.78 -34.57
CA LYS A 271 19.99 19.15 -34.44
C LYS A 271 19.82 20.67 -34.38
N ALA A 272 20.75 21.39 -33.74
CA ALA A 272 20.71 22.86 -33.74
C ALA A 272 20.98 23.49 -35.12
N GLN A 273 21.91 22.92 -35.90
CA GLN A 273 22.15 23.36 -37.28
C GLN A 273 20.94 23.08 -38.18
N ALA A 274 20.30 21.91 -38.01
CA ALA A 274 19.07 21.58 -38.71
C ALA A 274 17.93 22.55 -38.34
N ALA A 275 17.81 22.93 -37.07
CA ALA A 275 16.84 23.93 -36.62
C ALA A 275 17.08 25.30 -37.29
N VAL A 276 18.34 25.78 -37.34
CA VAL A 276 18.67 27.03 -38.06
C VAL A 276 18.34 26.91 -39.54
N ALA A 277 18.59 25.76 -40.16
CA ALA A 277 18.20 25.53 -41.55
C ALA A 277 16.69 25.72 -41.73
N LEU A 278 15.89 25.12 -40.86
CA LEU A 278 14.43 25.17 -40.91
C LEU A 278 13.86 26.57 -40.64
N THR A 279 14.45 27.35 -39.72
CA THR A 279 13.93 28.68 -39.36
C THR A 279 14.37 29.81 -40.27
N THR A 280 15.35 29.58 -41.15
CA THR A 280 15.89 30.58 -42.09
C THR A 280 15.31 30.42 -43.50
N GLY A 281 15.62 31.34 -44.40
CA GLY A 281 15.14 31.29 -45.79
C GLY A 281 13.72 31.84 -45.96
N LYS A 282 12.91 31.21 -46.82
CA LYS A 282 11.53 31.68 -47.09
C LYS A 282 10.62 31.53 -45.86
N MET A 283 10.83 30.49 -45.06
CA MET A 283 9.99 30.18 -43.90
C MET A 283 10.13 31.17 -42.74
N ALA A 284 11.22 31.94 -42.68
CA ALA A 284 11.49 32.88 -41.58
C ALA A 284 10.35 33.91 -41.38
N LYS A 285 9.77 34.43 -42.47
CA LYS A 285 8.65 35.37 -42.40
C LYS A 285 7.39 34.71 -41.85
N ALA A 286 7.03 33.54 -42.39
CA ALA A 286 5.85 32.79 -41.96
C ALA A 286 5.96 32.40 -40.47
N ILE A 287 7.15 32.00 -40.02
CA ILE A 287 7.43 31.73 -38.60
C ILE A 287 7.19 32.98 -37.75
N SER A 288 7.73 34.13 -38.15
CA SER A 288 7.56 35.38 -37.38
C SER A 288 6.10 35.85 -37.30
N GLU A 289 5.33 35.68 -38.37
CA GLU A 289 3.90 36.01 -38.42
C GLU A 289 3.09 35.08 -37.51
N GLU A 290 3.34 33.77 -37.56
CA GLU A 290 2.66 32.80 -36.69
C GLU A 290 3.04 32.96 -35.22
N LEU A 291 4.30 33.29 -34.91
CA LEU A 291 4.72 33.63 -33.54
C LEU A 291 3.98 34.88 -33.03
N SER A 292 3.88 35.92 -33.86
CA SER A 292 3.14 37.14 -33.53
C SER A 292 1.65 36.85 -33.30
N ARG A 293 1.06 35.98 -34.14
CA ARG A 293 -0.34 35.53 -33.98
C ARG A 293 -0.55 34.78 -32.67
N LEU A 294 0.32 33.82 -32.35
CA LEU A 294 0.24 33.05 -31.10
C LEU A 294 0.44 33.94 -29.88
N GLU A 295 1.31 34.93 -29.95
CA GLU A 295 1.48 35.90 -28.86
C GLU A 295 0.23 36.75 -28.67
N ALA A 296 -0.36 37.29 -29.74
CA ALA A 296 -1.62 38.03 -29.67
C ALA A 296 -2.76 37.18 -29.09
N GLU A 297 -2.88 35.91 -29.51
CA GLU A 297 -3.86 34.97 -28.95
C GLU A 297 -3.61 34.72 -27.46
N SER A 298 -2.36 34.51 -27.05
CA SER A 298 -2.01 34.32 -25.64
C SER A 298 -2.30 35.55 -24.77
N PHE A 299 -2.10 36.76 -25.32
CA PHE A 299 -2.45 38.01 -24.66
C PHE A 299 -3.97 38.18 -24.54
N SER A 300 -4.73 37.84 -25.59
CA SER A 300 -6.20 37.84 -25.56
C SER A 300 -6.74 36.89 -24.50
N GLN A 301 -6.27 35.63 -24.49
CA GLN A 301 -6.69 34.63 -23.51
C GLN A 301 -6.37 35.06 -22.07
N LYS A 302 -5.20 35.68 -21.87
CA LYS A 302 -4.82 36.21 -20.55
C LYS A 302 -5.71 37.39 -20.12
N ALA A 303 -6.08 38.27 -21.05
CA ALA A 303 -6.99 39.38 -20.79
C ALA A 303 -8.40 38.89 -20.46
N GLU A 304 -8.94 37.95 -21.25
CA GLU A 304 -10.24 37.31 -20.99
C GLU A 304 -10.25 36.60 -19.63
N MET A 305 -9.19 35.88 -19.29
CA MET A 305 -9.07 35.22 -17.99
C MET A 305 -9.06 36.23 -16.83
N GLU A 306 -8.37 37.36 -16.98
CA GLU A 306 -8.34 38.42 -15.96
C GLU A 306 -9.68 39.16 -15.87
N GLU A 307 -10.39 39.35 -16.98
CA GLU A 307 -11.77 39.87 -17.00
C GLU A 307 -12.71 38.94 -16.25
N ILE A 308 -12.75 37.65 -16.60
CA ILE A 308 -13.54 36.63 -15.90
C ILE A 308 -13.19 36.60 -14.40
N ARG A 309 -11.90 36.66 -14.07
CA ARG A 309 -11.45 36.71 -12.68
C ARG A 309 -11.96 37.96 -11.96
N SER A 310 -11.91 39.12 -12.60
CA SER A 310 -12.37 40.38 -12.03
C SER A 310 -13.88 40.38 -11.81
N GLU A 311 -14.67 39.84 -12.77
CA GLU A 311 -16.12 39.68 -12.61
C GLU A 311 -16.47 38.76 -11.44
N LEU A 312 -15.79 37.61 -11.31
CA LEU A 312 -16.00 36.67 -10.21
C LEU A 312 -15.64 37.30 -8.85
N LEU A 313 -14.66 38.20 -8.82
CA LEU A 313 -14.29 38.95 -7.63
C LEU A 313 -15.30 40.07 -7.32
N GLU A 314 -15.78 40.80 -8.33
CA GLU A 314 -16.76 41.88 -8.18
C GLU A 314 -18.12 41.36 -7.74
N LYS A 315 -18.63 40.30 -8.39
CA LYS A 315 -19.89 39.63 -8.00
C LYS A 315 -19.79 38.98 -6.63
N GLY A 316 -18.58 38.82 -6.09
CA GLY A 316 -18.34 38.18 -4.80
C GLY A 316 -18.72 36.70 -4.76
N GLU A 317 -18.99 36.08 -5.92
CA GLU A 317 -19.44 34.68 -6.05
C GLU A 317 -18.44 33.72 -5.42
N ILE A 318 -17.14 33.99 -5.59
CA ILE A 318 -16.08 33.19 -4.97
C ILE A 318 -16.23 33.22 -3.44
N ARG A 319 -16.40 34.42 -2.86
CA ARG A 319 -16.55 34.56 -1.40
C ARG A 319 -17.83 33.87 -0.92
N GLN A 320 -18.94 34.06 -1.62
CA GLN A 320 -20.22 33.44 -1.27
C GLN A 320 -20.15 31.90 -1.31
N LEU A 321 -19.54 31.32 -2.34
CA LEU A 321 -19.35 29.87 -2.44
C LEU A 321 -18.47 29.31 -1.32
N TRP A 322 -17.40 30.04 -0.97
CA TRP A 322 -16.53 29.65 0.15
C TRP A 322 -17.23 29.79 1.49
N ASP A 323 -17.99 30.87 1.69
CA ASP A 323 -18.78 31.09 2.90
C ASP A 323 -19.85 30.00 3.05
N GLU A 324 -20.60 29.69 1.99
CA GLU A 324 -21.58 28.60 1.98
C GLU A 324 -20.93 27.27 2.35
N LYS A 325 -19.82 26.92 1.70
CA LYS A 325 -19.09 25.67 1.98
C LYS A 325 -18.54 25.64 3.41
N LEU A 326 -18.04 26.77 3.90
CA LEU A 326 -17.54 26.90 5.27
C LEU A 326 -18.68 26.75 6.28
N GLN A 327 -19.86 27.29 5.99
CA GLN A 327 -21.04 27.12 6.85
C GLN A 327 -21.51 25.66 6.86
N VAL A 328 -21.56 24.98 5.72
CA VAL A 328 -21.89 23.55 5.65
C VAL A 328 -20.93 22.72 6.50
N GLU A 329 -19.62 22.96 6.40
CA GLU A 329 -18.63 22.24 7.22
C GLU A 329 -18.73 22.62 8.72
N ARG A 330 -19.08 23.86 9.06
CA ARG A 330 -19.38 24.24 10.46
C ARG A 330 -20.59 23.51 11.02
N PHE A 331 -21.70 23.44 10.28
CA PHE A 331 -22.88 22.68 10.70
C PHE A 331 -22.56 21.21 10.90
N ARG A 332 -21.79 20.62 9.97
CA ARG A 332 -21.31 19.24 10.10
C ARG A 332 -20.43 19.03 11.34
N GLY A 333 -19.61 20.01 11.68
CA GLY A 333 -18.81 20.01 12.91
C GLY A 333 -19.68 19.99 14.17
N VAL A 334 -20.72 20.83 14.22
CA VAL A 334 -21.67 20.88 15.34
C VAL A 334 -22.47 19.57 15.46
N GLU A 335 -22.96 19.02 14.35
CA GLU A 335 -23.70 17.75 14.34
C GLU A 335 -22.80 16.58 14.82
N MET A 336 -21.54 16.56 14.40
CA MET A 336 -20.57 15.56 14.88
C MET A 336 -20.31 15.73 16.39
N GLU A 337 -20.19 16.96 16.88
CA GLU A 337 -19.98 17.25 18.29
C GLU A 337 -21.18 16.81 19.13
N GLU A 338 -22.41 17.06 18.68
CA GLU A 338 -23.63 16.59 19.34
C GLU A 338 -23.69 15.06 19.41
N LEU A 339 -23.40 14.38 18.30
CA LEU A 339 -23.31 12.91 18.25
C LEU A 339 -22.22 12.37 19.19
N TYR A 340 -21.06 13.02 19.23
CA TYR A 340 -19.97 12.65 20.13
C TYR A 340 -20.39 12.78 21.60
N LEU A 341 -20.97 13.92 21.99
CA LEU A 341 -21.44 14.14 23.35
C LEU A 341 -22.52 13.13 23.75
N SER A 342 -23.46 12.83 22.85
CA SER A 342 -24.48 11.80 23.08
C SER A 342 -23.84 10.41 23.32
N ARG A 343 -22.82 10.04 22.55
CA ARG A 343 -22.09 8.77 22.76
C ARG A 343 -21.31 8.73 24.06
N VAL A 344 -20.75 9.86 24.50
CA VAL A 344 -20.07 9.96 25.80
C VAL A 344 -21.07 9.75 26.93
N ASP A 345 -22.25 10.39 26.87
CA ASP A 345 -23.30 10.21 27.86
C ASP A 345 -23.78 8.75 27.93
N GLU A 346 -24.02 8.11 26.78
CA GLU A 346 -24.36 6.67 26.73
C GLU A 346 -23.30 5.79 27.41
N LEU A 347 -22.01 6.07 27.18
CA LEU A 347 -20.92 5.35 27.82
C LEU A 347 -20.85 5.58 29.33
N GLU A 348 -21.12 6.80 29.79
CA GLU A 348 -21.18 7.11 31.21
C GLU A 348 -22.35 6.38 31.89
N GLN A 349 -23.52 6.35 31.24
CA GLN A 349 -24.68 5.60 31.73
C GLN A 349 -24.41 4.09 31.80
N GLU A 350 -23.75 3.53 30.80
CA GLU A 350 -23.35 2.11 30.79
C GLU A 350 -22.34 1.82 31.90
N LYS A 351 -21.35 2.70 32.10
CA LYS A 351 -20.38 2.57 33.21
C LYS A 351 -21.07 2.55 34.57
N VAL A 352 -22.04 3.45 34.79
CA VAL A 352 -22.84 3.48 36.03
C VAL A 352 -23.65 2.19 36.19
N SER A 353 -24.24 1.68 35.11
CA SER A 353 -25.02 0.44 35.12
C SER A 353 -24.14 -0.78 35.43
N GLN A 354 -22.94 -0.85 34.87
CA GLN A 354 -21.97 -1.89 35.19
C GLN A 354 -21.53 -1.83 36.65
N LEU A 355 -21.22 -0.64 37.18
CA LEU A 355 -20.85 -0.50 38.58
C LEU A 355 -21.97 -0.94 39.53
N LYS A 356 -23.23 -0.62 39.21
CA LYS A 356 -24.40 -1.13 39.96
C LYS A 356 -24.49 -2.64 39.90
N TRP A 357 -24.39 -3.23 38.71
CA TRP A 357 -24.41 -4.68 38.52
C TRP A 357 -23.29 -5.39 39.29
N PHE A 358 -22.07 -4.85 39.26
CA PHE A 358 -20.94 -5.39 40.03
C PHE A 358 -21.19 -5.30 41.55
N ALA A 359 -21.77 -4.19 42.03
CA ALA A 359 -22.09 -4.03 43.44
C ALA A 359 -23.18 -5.03 43.90
N GLU A 360 -24.22 -5.25 43.09
CA GLU A 360 -25.25 -6.26 43.35
C GLU A 360 -24.65 -7.67 43.39
N ARG A 361 -23.81 -8.01 42.40
CA ARG A 361 -23.15 -9.32 42.33
C ARG A 361 -22.19 -9.56 43.51
N LEU A 362 -21.52 -8.52 43.99
CA LEU A 362 -20.70 -8.62 45.20
C LEU A 362 -21.54 -8.87 46.45
N LYS A 363 -22.72 -8.24 46.57
CA LYS A 363 -23.67 -8.52 47.66
C LYS A 363 -24.18 -9.95 47.60
N GLU A 364 -24.57 -10.43 46.43
CA GLU A 364 -25.00 -11.83 46.24
C GLU A 364 -23.89 -12.81 46.61
N LYS A 365 -22.66 -12.55 46.14
CA LYS A 365 -21.50 -13.37 46.50
C LYS A 365 -21.27 -13.40 48.01
N ALA A 366 -21.30 -12.24 48.67
CA ALA A 366 -21.15 -12.16 50.12
C ALA A 366 -22.26 -12.93 50.85
N ALA A 367 -23.51 -12.85 50.38
CA ALA A 367 -24.63 -13.60 50.94
C ALA A 367 -24.44 -15.12 50.79
N ILE A 368 -23.99 -15.59 49.63
CA ILE A 368 -23.66 -17.01 49.38
C ILE A 368 -22.50 -17.46 50.28
N ASP A 369 -21.46 -16.65 50.43
CA ASP A 369 -20.33 -16.97 51.30
C ASP A 369 -20.77 -17.09 52.77
N CYS A 370 -21.67 -16.22 53.25
CA CYS A 370 -22.30 -16.35 54.58
C CYS A 370 -23.13 -17.64 54.71
N GLN A 371 -23.94 -17.97 53.70
CA GLN A 371 -24.71 -19.23 53.69
C GLN A 371 -23.78 -20.45 53.70
N LYS A 372 -22.69 -20.41 52.94
CA LYS A 372 -21.70 -21.47 52.90
C LYS A 372 -21.03 -21.65 54.27
N GLN A 373 -20.67 -20.55 54.93
CA GLN A 373 -20.12 -20.59 56.29
C GLN A 373 -21.09 -21.21 57.30
N LEU A 374 -22.37 -20.86 57.23
CA LEU A 374 -23.39 -21.46 58.08
C LEU A 374 -23.56 -22.96 57.82
N VAL A 375 -23.54 -23.38 56.55
CA VAL A 375 -23.60 -24.81 56.21
C VAL A 375 -22.36 -25.55 56.71
N THR A 376 -21.16 -24.94 56.63
CA THR A 376 -19.95 -25.55 57.20
C THR A 376 -20.01 -25.66 58.72
N SER A 377 -20.51 -24.64 59.43
CA SER A 377 -20.65 -24.72 60.89
C SER A 377 -21.70 -25.75 61.31
N LEU A 378 -22.85 -25.79 60.64
CA LEU A 378 -23.88 -26.81 60.90
C LEU A 378 -23.36 -28.22 60.62
N ARG A 379 -22.53 -28.38 59.59
CA ARG A 379 -21.86 -29.66 59.32
C ARG A 379 -20.92 -30.05 60.45
N GLU A 380 -20.10 -29.11 60.93
CA GLU A 380 -19.21 -29.33 62.08
C GLU A 380 -20.01 -29.69 63.34
N ASP A 381 -21.13 -29.02 63.62
CA ASP A 381 -22.02 -29.33 64.75
C ASP A 381 -22.66 -30.73 64.61
N ILE A 382 -23.09 -31.11 63.42
CA ILE A 382 -23.63 -32.46 63.15
C ILE A 382 -22.54 -33.51 63.32
N ASP A 383 -21.33 -33.26 62.81
CA ASP A 383 -20.20 -34.15 62.98
C ASP A 383 -19.85 -34.31 64.47
N GLU A 384 -19.87 -33.23 65.26
CA GLU A 384 -19.67 -33.29 66.72
C GLU A 384 -20.80 -34.06 67.44
N MET A 385 -22.06 -33.79 67.13
CA MET A 385 -23.20 -34.52 67.70
C MET A 385 -23.14 -36.00 67.33
N SER A 386 -22.72 -36.34 66.11
CA SER A 386 -22.57 -37.72 65.67
C SER A 386 -21.47 -38.43 66.46
N GLN A 387 -20.34 -37.77 66.74
CA GLN A 387 -19.29 -38.31 67.59
C GLN A 387 -19.80 -38.52 69.02
N ARG A 388 -20.50 -37.54 69.60
CA ARG A 388 -21.11 -37.69 70.94
C ARG A 388 -22.13 -38.83 70.98
N LEU A 389 -22.95 -39.00 69.95
CA LEU A 389 -23.89 -40.12 69.87
C LEU A 389 -23.16 -41.47 69.83
N THR A 390 -22.07 -41.57 69.06
CA THR A 390 -21.26 -42.82 69.05
C THR A 390 -20.60 -43.10 70.40
N THR A 391 -20.19 -42.07 71.15
CA THR A 391 -19.66 -42.25 72.50
C THR A 391 -20.76 -42.67 73.47
N ASP A 392 -21.92 -42.03 73.44
CA ASP A 392 -23.05 -42.36 74.31
C ASP A 392 -23.59 -43.76 74.00
N GLU A 393 -23.68 -44.14 72.72
CA GLU A 393 -24.02 -45.51 72.30
C GLU A 393 -23.02 -46.51 72.89
N SER A 394 -21.71 -46.22 72.84
CA SER A 394 -20.71 -47.09 73.44
C SER A 394 -20.86 -47.22 74.97
N VAL A 395 -21.18 -46.14 75.68
CA VAL A 395 -21.43 -46.13 77.13
C VAL A 395 -22.71 -46.92 77.45
N TYR A 396 -23.80 -46.65 76.73
CA TYR A 396 -25.06 -47.38 76.87
C TYR A 396 -24.88 -48.88 76.65
N MET A 397 -24.11 -49.29 75.64
CA MET A 397 -23.83 -50.69 75.38
C MET A 397 -23.05 -51.35 76.52
N VAL A 398 -22.14 -50.63 77.18
CA VAL A 398 -21.44 -51.10 78.39
C VAL A 398 -22.41 -51.23 79.56
N GLU A 399 -23.19 -50.20 79.87
CA GLU A 399 -24.18 -50.23 80.96
C GLU A 399 -25.24 -51.32 80.75
N HIS A 400 -25.72 -51.50 79.52
CA HIS A 400 -26.65 -52.57 79.17
C HIS A 400 -26.03 -53.95 79.42
N SER A 401 -24.76 -54.15 79.04
CA SER A 401 -24.04 -55.39 79.35
C SER A 401 -23.92 -55.63 80.86
N GLU A 402 -23.68 -54.57 81.65
CA GLU A 402 -23.62 -54.67 83.11
C GLU A 402 -24.98 -54.98 83.74
N LEU A 403 -26.06 -54.32 83.29
CA LEU A 403 -27.43 -54.59 83.72
C LEU A 403 -27.83 -56.02 83.39
N GLN A 404 -27.49 -56.51 82.20
CA GLN A 404 -27.76 -57.89 81.81
C GLN A 404 -27.02 -58.87 82.71
N LYS A 405 -25.78 -58.55 83.09
CA LYS A 405 -25.03 -59.34 84.08
C LYS A 405 -25.73 -59.31 85.45
N MET A 406 -26.15 -58.15 85.96
CA MET A 406 -26.88 -58.05 87.22
C MET A 406 -28.22 -58.80 87.20
N LEU A 407 -28.96 -58.74 86.08
CA LEU A 407 -30.19 -59.52 85.91
C LEU A 407 -29.92 -61.02 85.98
N SER A 408 -28.87 -61.50 85.31
CA SER A 408 -28.46 -62.91 85.39
C SER A 408 -28.07 -63.32 86.82
N GLU A 409 -27.37 -62.44 87.56
CA GLU A 409 -27.03 -62.66 88.96
C GLU A 409 -28.29 -62.70 89.85
N LEU A 410 -29.24 -61.78 89.67
CA LEU A 410 -30.50 -61.78 90.41
C LEU A 410 -31.38 -62.99 90.10
N GLN A 411 -31.45 -63.42 88.83
CA GLN A 411 -32.14 -64.64 88.44
C GLN A 411 -31.54 -65.86 89.14
N SER A 412 -30.21 -65.99 89.13
CA SER A 412 -29.54 -67.08 89.84
C SER A 412 -29.83 -67.05 91.35
N LYS A 413 -29.83 -65.86 91.98
CA LYS A 413 -30.19 -65.70 93.40
C LYS A 413 -31.65 -66.09 93.66
N LEU A 414 -32.58 -65.68 92.81
CA LEU A 414 -34.00 -66.05 92.94
C LEU A 414 -34.16 -67.57 92.86
N GLU A 415 -33.47 -68.22 91.93
CA GLU A 415 -33.45 -69.69 91.78
C GLU A 415 -32.93 -70.34 93.07
N THR A 416 -31.83 -69.84 93.64
CA THR A 416 -31.33 -70.35 94.93
C THR A 416 -32.30 -70.16 96.10
N VAL A 417 -33.11 -69.09 96.08
CA VAL A 417 -34.13 -68.84 97.11
C VAL A 417 -35.33 -69.77 96.92
N LEU A 418 -35.75 -70.01 95.69
CA LEU A 418 -36.80 -70.99 95.36
C LEU A 418 -36.37 -72.40 95.77
N ASP A 419 -35.11 -72.76 95.56
CA ASP A 419 -34.54 -74.02 96.04
C ASP A 419 -34.58 -74.11 97.58
N LYS A 420 -34.17 -73.05 98.29
CA LYS A 420 -34.27 -73.01 99.75
C LYS A 420 -35.72 -73.10 100.22
N ARG A 421 -36.66 -72.46 99.53
CA ARG A 421 -38.09 -72.54 99.84
C ARG A 421 -38.62 -73.96 99.66
N SER A 422 -38.25 -74.65 98.58
CA SER A 422 -38.70 -76.02 98.35
C SER A 422 -38.15 -76.99 99.42
N ILE A 423 -36.91 -76.78 99.87
CA ILE A 423 -36.33 -77.49 101.01
C ILE A 423 -37.14 -77.23 102.30
N LEU A 424 -37.43 -75.96 102.60
CA LEU A 424 -38.23 -75.62 103.78
C LEU A 424 -39.67 -76.14 103.71
N GLU A 425 -40.31 -76.12 102.53
CA GLU A 425 -41.63 -76.73 102.34
C GLU A 425 -41.59 -78.23 102.61
N ALA A 426 -40.52 -78.93 102.19
CA ALA A 426 -40.30 -80.34 102.52
C ALA A 426 -40.07 -80.56 104.02
N GLU A 427 -39.34 -79.66 104.70
CA GLU A 427 -39.17 -79.72 106.17
C GLU A 427 -40.49 -79.48 106.93
N VAL A 428 -41.30 -78.50 106.51
CA VAL A 428 -42.63 -78.25 107.08
C VAL A 428 -43.53 -79.46 106.91
N GLU A 429 -43.50 -80.09 105.73
CA GLU A 429 -44.27 -81.30 105.46
C GLU A 429 -43.77 -82.48 106.31
N ALA A 430 -42.46 -82.64 106.47
CA ALA A 430 -41.89 -83.64 107.39
C ALA A 430 -42.33 -83.40 108.84
N LEU A 431 -42.33 -82.14 109.31
CA LEU A 431 -42.82 -81.77 110.64
C LEU A 431 -44.34 -82.01 110.78
N ARG A 432 -45.12 -81.83 109.72
CA ARG A 432 -46.56 -82.16 109.70
C ARG A 432 -46.78 -83.65 109.90
N ILE A 433 -46.02 -84.49 109.19
CA ILE A 433 -46.05 -85.96 109.35
C ILE A 433 -45.64 -86.36 110.78
N LEU A 434 -44.57 -85.75 111.31
CA LEU A 434 -44.07 -86.02 112.67
C LEU A 434 -45.11 -85.69 113.75
N ARG A 435 -45.79 -84.55 113.63
CA ARG A 435 -46.89 -84.16 114.53
C ARG A 435 -48.07 -85.14 114.48
N THR A 436 -48.51 -85.55 113.30
CA THR A 436 -49.60 -86.55 113.20
C THR A 436 -49.24 -87.87 113.85
N TRP A 437 -47.97 -88.28 113.75
CA TRP A 437 -47.47 -89.48 114.42
C TRP A 437 -47.49 -89.35 115.94
N VAL A 438 -47.03 -88.20 116.49
CA VAL A 438 -47.08 -87.92 117.93
C VAL A 438 -48.52 -87.87 118.46
N GLU A 439 -49.44 -87.25 117.72
CA GLU A 439 -50.85 -87.17 118.09
C GLU A 439 -51.52 -88.55 118.13
N ASP A 440 -51.16 -89.47 117.22
CA ASP A 440 -51.69 -90.83 117.22
C ASP A 440 -51.09 -91.70 118.34
N GLU A 441 -49.80 -91.54 118.68
CA GLU A 441 -49.18 -92.22 119.84
C GLU A 441 -49.77 -91.70 121.18
N ALA A 442 -50.11 -90.40 121.24
CA ALA A 442 -50.82 -89.83 122.38
C ALA A 442 -52.23 -90.43 122.57
N LYS A 443 -52.97 -90.69 121.47
CA LYS A 443 -54.27 -91.39 121.54
C LYS A 443 -54.10 -92.85 121.96
N ALA A 444 -53.07 -93.54 121.47
CA ALA A 444 -52.79 -94.93 121.83
C ALA A 444 -52.43 -95.07 123.32
N SER A 445 -51.63 -94.14 123.86
CA SER A 445 -51.29 -94.11 125.30
C SER A 445 -52.50 -93.78 126.18
N GLN A 446 -53.38 -92.87 125.75
CA GLN A 446 -54.62 -92.55 126.47
C GLN A 446 -55.62 -93.72 126.47
N ALA A 447 -55.66 -94.53 125.41
CA ALA A 447 -56.44 -95.77 125.36
C ALA A 447 -55.88 -96.83 126.34
N ARG A 448 -54.55 -96.98 126.43
CA ARG A 448 -53.90 -97.89 127.40
C ARG A 448 -54.18 -97.49 128.86
N ALA A 449 -54.23 -96.19 129.16
CA ALA A 449 -54.52 -95.69 130.50
C ALA A 449 -55.96 -96.01 130.97
N LYS A 450 -56.96 -95.89 130.07
CA LYS A 450 -58.37 -96.20 130.40
C LYS A 450 -58.61 -97.69 130.71
N VAL A 451 -57.88 -98.60 130.06
CA VAL A 451 -57.97 -100.05 130.32
C VAL A 451 -57.43 -100.41 131.71
N LEU A 452 -56.43 -99.68 132.22
CA LEU A 452 -55.86 -99.90 133.56
C LEU A 452 -56.78 -99.37 134.68
N GLU A 453 -57.58 -98.34 134.41
CA GLU A 453 -58.50 -97.73 135.38
C GLU A 453 -59.73 -98.60 135.67
N GLU A 454 -60.21 -99.36 134.68
CA GLU A 454 -61.35 -100.29 134.83
C GLU A 454 -60.98 -101.61 135.54
N ALA A 455 -59.71 -102.02 135.48
CA ALA A 455 -59.21 -103.19 136.20
C ALA A 455 -59.08 -102.95 137.73
N GLY A 456 -58.93 -101.69 138.16
CA GLY A 456 -58.73 -101.33 139.57
C GLY A 456 -59.98 -101.42 140.47
N ARG A 457 -61.19 -101.27 139.92
CA ARG A 457 -62.42 -101.22 140.76
C ARG A 457 -63.01 -102.59 141.15
N ARG A 458 -62.50 -103.70 140.62
CA ARG A 458 -63.02 -105.06 140.90
C ARG A 458 -62.39 -105.77 142.11
N TRP A 459 -61.43 -105.15 142.81
CA TRP A 459 -60.75 -105.75 143.98
C TRP A 459 -60.74 -104.82 145.21
N LYS A 460 -61.76 -104.91 146.09
CA LYS A 460 -61.64 -105.14 147.56
C LYS A 460 -62.96 -104.95 148.34
N TRP A 461 -63.08 -105.73 149.42
CA TRP A 461 -64.22 -106.00 150.31
C TRP A 461 -63.76 -105.75 151.79
N ASN A 462 -64.68 -105.20 152.61
CA ASN A 462 -64.87 -105.29 154.10
C ASN A 462 -64.17 -104.38 155.15
N ASP A 463 -65.07 -103.85 156.02
CA ASP A 463 -65.12 -103.51 157.46
C ASP A 463 -64.45 -102.30 158.17
N HIS A 464 -65.33 -101.58 158.91
CA HIS A 464 -65.20 -100.70 160.08
C HIS A 464 -64.05 -99.69 160.22
N SER A 465 -64.35 -98.41 159.97
CA SER A 465 -64.22 -97.23 160.86
C SER A 465 -64.68 -95.99 160.10
#